data_AF-A0A7W2IJ10-F1
#
_entry.id   AF-A0A7W2IJ10-F1
#
_cell.length_a   1.000
_cell.length_b   1.000
_cell.length_c   1.000
_cell.angle_alpha   90.00
_cell.angle_beta   90.00
_cell.angle_gamma   90.00
#
_symmetry.space_group_name_H-M   'P 1'
#
loop_
_entity.id
_entity.type
_entity.pdbx_description
1 polymer ?
#
loop_
_entity_poly.entity_id
_entity_poly.type
_entity_poly.pdbx_seq_one_letter_code
_entity_poly.pdbx_strand_id
1 'polypeptide(L)' 'MSRLIKSNYSNVAQLKDLMTAPPMTAAQHAEVMRKRIAQRRMVEEARELKQACGAQFEKR' A
#
# COMPACT_ATOMS: atom_id res chain seq x y z
N MET A 1 7.57 -19.30 -0.42
CA MET A 1 6.79 -18.11 -0.88
C MET A 1 7.69 -16.89 -0.80
N SER A 2 8.47 -16.64 -1.84
CA SER A 2 9.31 -15.45 -1.98
C SER A 2 8.43 -14.21 -1.95
N ARG A 3 8.57 -13.37 -0.91
CA ARG A 3 8.03 -12.01 -0.93
C ARG A 3 8.70 -11.32 -2.11
N LEU A 4 7.94 -11.01 -3.15
CA LEU A 4 8.39 -10.15 -4.23
C LEU A 4 8.68 -8.78 -3.60
N ILE A 5 9.93 -8.54 -3.22
CA ILE A 5 10.37 -7.20 -2.82
C ILE A 5 10.24 -6.39 -4.10
N LYS A 6 9.13 -5.66 -4.22
CA LYS A 6 8.91 -4.69 -5.29
C LYS A 6 9.96 -3.62 -5.08
N SER A 7 11.13 -3.82 -5.67
CA SER A 7 12.25 -2.92 -5.57
C SER A 7 11.81 -1.59 -6.16
N ASN A 8 11.79 -0.54 -5.33
CA ASN A 8 11.44 0.83 -5.72
C ASN A 8 12.52 1.48 -6.61
N TYR A 9 13.25 0.69 -7.40
CA TYR A 9 14.34 1.14 -8.27
C TYR A 9 13.87 2.17 -9.32
N SER A 10 12.56 2.18 -9.64
CA SER A 10 11.95 3.16 -10.53
C SER A 10 11.60 4.49 -9.83
N ASN A 11 11.69 4.58 -8.51
CA ASN A 11 11.41 5.80 -7.74
C ASN A 11 12.72 6.51 -7.39
N VAL A 12 13.37 7.05 -8.42
CA VAL A 12 14.60 7.84 -8.33
C VAL A 12 14.27 9.29 -8.69
N ALA A 13 14.84 10.23 -7.92
CA ALA A 13 14.79 11.66 -8.23
C ALA A 13 16.19 12.23 -8.09
N GLN A 14 16.55 13.22 -8.92
CA GLN A 14 17.82 13.92 -8.73
C GLN A 14 17.73 14.82 -7.50
N LEU A 15 18.81 14.94 -6.72
CA LEU A 15 18.82 15.76 -5.51
C LEU A 15 18.38 17.20 -5.77
N LYS A 16 18.80 17.78 -6.90
CA LYS A 16 18.42 19.13 -7.32
C LYS A 16 16.90 19.30 -7.38
N ASP A 17 16.19 18.30 -7.89
CA ASP A 17 14.75 18.34 -8.08
C ASP A 17 14.04 18.27 -6.72
N LEU A 18 14.57 17.44 -5.79
CA LEU A 18 14.06 17.30 -4.44
C LEU A 18 14.23 18.59 -3.62
N MET A 19 15.34 19.32 -3.83
CA MET A 19 15.61 20.60 -3.16
C MET A 19 14.75 21.75 -3.67
N THR A 20 14.26 21.66 -4.91
CA THR A 20 13.38 22.69 -5.52
C THR A 20 11.90 22.34 -5.48
N ALA A 21 11.56 21.11 -5.09
CA ALA A 21 10.18 20.65 -5.05
C ALA A 21 9.40 21.43 -3.97
N PRO A 22 8.22 21.98 -4.28
CA PRO A 22 7.38 22.61 -3.28
C PRO A 22 6.88 21.56 -2.26
N PRO A 23 6.70 21.95 -0.98
CA PRO A 23 6.12 21.06 0.00
C PRO A 23 4.71 20.66 -0.43
N MET A 24 4.40 19.37 -0.28
CA MET A 24 3.08 18.83 -0.61
C MET A 24 1.98 19.55 0.17
N THR A 25 0.87 19.88 -0.50
CA THR A 25 -0.25 20.54 0.17
C THR A 25 -1.03 19.56 1.06
N ALA A 26 -1.73 20.07 2.06
CA ALA A 26 -2.56 19.24 2.95
C ALA A 26 -3.61 18.43 2.17
N ALA A 27 -4.20 19.01 1.11
CA ALA A 27 -5.18 18.34 0.26
C ALA A 27 -4.56 17.16 -0.52
N GLN A 28 -3.38 17.39 -1.11
CA GLN A 28 -2.62 16.34 -1.81
C GLN A 28 -2.22 15.21 -0.85
N HIS A 29 -1.73 15.58 0.34
CA HIS A 29 -1.37 14.59 1.36
C HIS A 29 -2.58 13.74 1.79
N ALA A 30 -3.73 14.37 2.00
CA ALA A 30 -4.97 13.65 2.34
C ALA A 30 -5.38 12.67 1.24
N GLU A 31 -5.21 13.03 -0.03
CA GLU A 31 -5.49 12.13 -1.16
C GLU A 31 -4.55 10.92 -1.19
N VAL A 32 -3.24 11.14 -0.97
CA VAL A 32 -2.25 10.06 -0.87
C VAL A 32 -2.61 9.11 0.27
N MET A 33 -3.03 9.64 1.42
CA MET A 33 -3.48 8.83 2.55
C MET A 33 -4.73 8.03 2.24
N ARG A 34 -5.73 8.62 1.57
CA ARG A 34 -6.94 7.90 1.13
C ARG A 34 -6.59 6.72 0.22
N LYS A 35 -5.70 6.92 -0.76
CA LYS A 35 -5.21 5.85 -1.65
C LYS A 35 -4.52 4.72 -0.87
N ARG A 36 -3.65 5.08 0.09
CA ARG A 36 -2.95 4.10 0.94
C ARG A 36 -3.92 3.28 1.80
N ILE A 37 -4.90 3.93 2.41
CA ILE A 37 -5.92 3.27 3.24
C ILE A 37 -6.75 2.30 2.39
N ALA A 38 -7.18 2.70 1.19
CA ALA A 38 -7.96 1.84 0.31
C ALA A 38 -7.19 0.57 -0.08
N GLN A 39 -5.91 0.69 -0.46
CA GLN A 39 -5.06 -0.46 -0.77
C GLN A 39 -4.88 -1.38 0.43
N ARG A 40 -4.67 -0.82 1.63
CA ARG A 40 -4.54 -1.58 2.87
C ARG A 40 -5.82 -2.36 3.19
N ARG A 41 -6.98 -1.70 3.12
CA ARG A 41 -8.29 -2.33 3.37
C ARG A 41 -8.55 -3.49 2.43
N MET A 42 -8.29 -3.32 1.13
CA MET A 42 -8.45 -4.40 0.15
C MET A 42 -7.63 -5.65 0.51
N VAL A 43 -6.40 -5.47 0.99
CA VAL A 43 -5.53 -6.59 1.41
C VAL A 43 -6.04 -7.23 2.71
N GLU A 44 -6.49 -6.43 3.67
CA GLU A 44 -7.06 -6.90 4.94
C GLU A 44 -8.36 -7.69 4.70
N GLU A 45 -9.30 -7.14 3.93
CA GLU A 45 -10.57 -7.79 3.55
C GLU A 45 -10.31 -9.12 2.82
N ALA A 46 -9.40 -9.16 1.85
CA ALA A 46 -9.03 -10.40 1.17
C ALA A 46 -8.43 -11.44 2.14
N ARG A 47 -7.66 -10.99 3.12
CA ARG A 47 -7.06 -11.86 4.15
C ARG A 47 -8.10 -12.37 5.14
N GLU A 48 -9.08 -11.55 5.51
CA GLU A 48 -10.22 -11.94 6.36
C GLU A 48 -11.11 -12.96 5.65
N LEU A 49 -11.47 -12.72 4.40
CA LEU A 49 -12.23 -13.67 3.58
C LEU A 49 -11.52 -15.03 3.46
N LYS A 50 -10.21 -15.02 3.23
CA LYS A 50 -9.42 -16.26 3.19
C LYS A 50 -9.44 -17.02 4.51
N GLN A 51 -9.32 -16.31 5.64
CA GLN A 51 -9.38 -16.92 6.97
C GLN A 51 -10.78 -17.48 7.28
N ALA A 52 -11.84 -16.73 6.96
CA ALA A 52 -13.21 -17.18 7.16
C ALA A 52 -13.52 -18.44 6.34
N CYS A 53 -13.05 -18.49 5.09
CA CYS A 53 -13.17 -19.68 4.24
C CYS A 53 -12.38 -20.87 4.82
N GLY A 54 -11.11 -20.68 5.19
CA GLY A 54 -10.28 -21.76 5.77
C GLY A 54 -10.84 -22.31 7.10
N ALA A 55 -11.37 -21.45 7.96
CA ALA A 55 -11.95 -21.85 9.25
C ALA A 55 -13.25 -22.66 9.12
N GLN A 56 -13.95 -22.59 7.98
CA GLN A 56 -15.11 -23.45 7.71
C GLN A 56 -14.72 -24.89 7.35
N PHE A 57 -13.52 -25.12 6.82
CA PHE A 57 -13.05 -26.45 6.41
C PHE A 57 -12.35 -27.22 7.54
N GLU A 58 -11.89 -26.55 8.60
CA GLU A 58 -11.25 -27.19 9.76
C GLU A 58 -12.25 -27.74 10.80
N LYS A 59 -13.55 -27.40 10.67
CA LYS A 59 -14.61 -27.82 11.61
C LYS A 59 -15.43 -29.03 11.14
N ARG A 60 -14.92 -29.81 10.18
CA ARG A 60 -15.61 -30.99 9.61
C ARG A 60 -14.74 -32.22 9.79
#